data_AF-A0A849U3D4-F1
#
_entry.id   AF-A0A849U3D4-F1
#
_cell.length_a   1.000
_cell.length_b   1.000
_cell.length_c   1.000
_cell.angle_alpha   90.00
_cell.angle_beta   90.00
_cell.angle_gamma   90.00
#
_symmetry.space_group_name_H-M   'P 1'
#
loop_
_entity.id
_entity.type
_entity.pdbx_description
1 polymer ?
#
loop_
_entity_poly.entity_id
_entity_poly.type
_entity_poly.pdbx_seq_one_letter_code
_entity_poly.pdbx_strand_id
1 'polypeptide(L)'
;MVLGSHRDVPSYRITFFFGPEPVEGRPDVLACVFNVKKRSWKAGIQISVEMRTNQLAGLRQRMRLDDRLAKSLTTLDPQERPHYQERIADCFAQAVCWCKLDLRLQAGVVQENQRIHVDELSIELDQEANNRADDVLAYILGELDLTPDHSVPSSH
;
A
#
# COMPACT_ATOMS: atom_id res chain seq x y z
N MET A 1 10.65 -23.28 32.27
CA MET A 1 10.16 -23.79 30.96
C MET A 1 10.24 -22.65 29.96
N VAL A 2 11.12 -22.79 28.98
CA VAL A 2 11.32 -21.81 27.89
C VAL A 2 10.32 -22.17 26.79
N LEU A 3 9.37 -21.28 26.51
CA LEU A 3 8.60 -21.34 25.26
C LEU A 3 9.16 -20.26 24.34
N GLY A 4 10.15 -20.67 23.55
CA GLY A 4 10.67 -19.88 22.45
C GLY A 4 9.58 -19.73 21.39
N SER A 5 9.10 -18.51 21.21
CA SER A 5 8.59 -18.05 19.94
C SER A 5 9.42 -16.82 19.60
N HIS A 6 10.58 -17.04 18.99
CA HIS A 6 11.26 -15.98 18.25
C HIS A 6 10.28 -15.57 17.14
N ARG A 7 9.41 -14.59 17.43
CA ARG A 7 8.76 -13.84 16.35
C ARG A 7 9.91 -13.12 15.67
N ASP A 8 10.27 -13.61 14.50
CA ASP A 8 11.29 -13.02 13.65
C ASP A 8 11.02 -11.51 13.56
N VAL A 9 11.97 -10.72 14.06
CA VAL A 9 11.97 -9.26 13.89
C VAL A 9 11.95 -9.01 12.38
N PRO A 10 11.14 -8.05 11.85
CA PRO A 10 11.03 -7.88 10.42
C PRO A 10 12.41 -7.66 9.81
N SER A 11 12.83 -8.58 8.93
CA SER A 11 14.20 -8.62 8.40
C SER A 11 14.54 -7.39 7.55
N TYR A 12 13.52 -6.65 7.08
CA TYR A 12 13.63 -5.56 6.13
C TYR A 12 13.16 -4.23 6.74
N ARG A 13 13.94 -3.17 6.51
CA ARG A 13 13.46 -1.79 6.55
C ARG A 13 12.97 -1.43 5.16
N ILE A 14 11.72 -0.99 5.06
CA ILE A 14 11.06 -0.67 3.79
C ILE A 14 10.66 0.80 3.84
N THR A 15 10.97 1.54 2.80
CA THR A 15 10.43 2.89 2.61
C THR A 15 9.87 3.04 1.21
N PHE A 16 8.74 3.72 1.10
CA PHE A 16 8.21 4.13 -0.19
C PHE A 16 9.20 5.08 -0.90
N PHE A 17 9.41 4.90 -2.19
CA PHE A 17 10.32 5.72 -2.98
C PHE A 17 9.57 6.59 -4.00
N PHE A 18 8.76 5.98 -4.89
CA PHE A 18 7.93 6.73 -5.84
C PHE A 18 6.74 5.92 -6.36
N GLY A 19 5.75 6.61 -6.92
CA GLY A 19 4.59 6.04 -7.59
C GLY A 19 3.24 6.41 -6.95
N PRO A 20 2.13 5.80 -7.40
CA PRO A 20 2.06 4.92 -8.56
C PRO A 20 2.29 5.71 -9.87
N GLU A 21 3.05 5.13 -10.80
CA GLU A 21 3.23 5.70 -12.14
C GLU A 21 2.89 4.64 -13.20
N PRO A 22 2.29 5.02 -14.34
CA PRO A 22 2.11 4.12 -15.46
C PRO A 22 3.44 3.54 -15.95
N VAL A 23 3.47 2.25 -16.24
CA VAL A 23 4.64 1.61 -16.85
C VAL A 23 4.73 2.00 -18.32
N GLU A 24 5.92 2.39 -18.78
CA GLU A 24 6.16 2.76 -20.17
C GLU A 24 5.67 1.68 -21.16
N GLY A 25 4.88 2.11 -22.15
CA GLY A 25 4.26 1.21 -23.14
C GLY A 25 3.11 0.35 -22.61
N ARG A 26 2.74 0.46 -21.33
CA ARG A 26 1.64 -0.30 -20.70
C ARG A 26 0.83 0.59 -19.72
N PRO A 27 -0.03 1.48 -20.23
CA PRO A 27 -0.79 2.42 -19.40
C PRO A 27 -1.83 1.75 -18.49
N ASP A 28 -2.17 0.48 -18.74
CA ASP A 28 -3.03 -0.34 -17.88
C ASP A 28 -2.29 -0.91 -16.66
N VAL A 29 -0.99 -0.67 -16.53
CA VAL A 29 -0.15 -1.14 -15.45
C VAL A 29 0.46 0.04 -14.70
N LEU A 30 0.26 0.08 -13.40
CA LEU A 30 0.90 1.02 -12.48
C LEU A 30 2.08 0.35 -11.78
N ALA A 31 3.11 1.14 -11.44
CA ALA A 31 4.23 0.69 -10.64
C ALA A 31 4.45 1.60 -9.43
N CYS A 32 4.64 0.98 -8.27
CA CYS A 32 5.19 1.63 -7.07
C CYS A 32 6.59 1.10 -6.81
N VAL A 33 7.51 1.95 -6.39
CA VAL A 33 8.89 1.56 -6.06
C VAL A 33 9.17 1.77 -4.59
N PHE A 34 9.82 0.78 -3.99
CA PHE A 34 10.18 0.78 -2.58
C PHE A 34 11.68 0.56 -2.44
N ASN A 35 12.29 1.29 -1.50
CA ASN A 35 13.62 0.97 -1.01
C ASN A 35 13.50 -0.11 0.06
N VAL A 36 14.28 -1.18 -0.08
CA VAL A 36 14.27 -2.34 0.81
C VAL A 36 15.68 -2.58 1.31
N LYS A 37 15.86 -2.72 2.62
CA LYS A 37 17.18 -2.97 3.21
C LYS A 37 17.11 -3.95 4.37
N LYS A 38 17.88 -5.04 4.29
CA LYS A 38 18.20 -5.87 5.46
C LYS A 38 19.34 -5.28 6.27
N ARG A 39 19.37 -5.60 7.56
CA ARG A 39 20.51 -5.26 8.44
C ARG A 39 21.83 -5.88 7.97
N SER A 40 21.78 -7.07 7.38
CA SER A 40 22.95 -7.80 6.89
C SER A 40 23.45 -7.35 5.51
N TRP A 41 22.70 -6.50 4.81
CA TRP A 41 23.04 -6.06 3.47
C TRP A 41 23.95 -4.83 3.48
N LYS A 42 24.95 -4.85 2.60
CA LYS A 42 25.87 -3.71 2.42
C LYS A 42 25.15 -2.46 1.91
N ALA A 43 24.13 -2.64 1.07
CA ALA A 43 23.34 -1.58 0.47
C ALA A 43 21.85 -1.97 0.44
N GLY A 44 20.97 -0.96 0.42
CA GLY A 44 19.57 -1.18 0.09
C GLY A 44 19.39 -1.49 -1.39
N ILE A 45 18.25 -2.07 -1.73
CA ILE A 45 17.83 -2.33 -3.10
C ILE A 45 16.53 -1.58 -3.37
N GLN A 46 16.20 -1.43 -4.64
CA GLN A 46 14.91 -0.95 -5.09
C GLN A 46 14.10 -2.09 -5.68
N ILE A 47 12.86 -2.21 -5.22
CA ILE A 47 11.90 -3.17 -5.76
C ILE A 47 10.75 -2.39 -6.39
N SER A 48 10.57 -2.57 -7.69
CA SER A 48 9.39 -2.07 -8.42
C SER A 48 8.28 -3.11 -8.36
N VAL A 49 7.08 -2.68 -8.01
CA VAL A 49 5.91 -3.53 -7.84
C VAL A 49 4.86 -3.11 -8.84
N GLU A 50 4.54 -4.00 -9.78
CA GLU A 50 3.58 -3.73 -10.83
C GLU A 50 2.17 -4.25 -10.48
N MET A 51 1.17 -3.44 -10.80
CA MET A 51 -0.26 -3.71 -10.58
C MET A 51 -1.08 -3.36 -11.81
N ARG A 52 -1.98 -4.25 -12.23
CA ARG A 52 -2.96 -3.89 -13.27
C ARG A 52 -4.06 -3.01 -12.67
N THR A 53 -4.47 -1.99 -13.41
CA THR A 53 -5.54 -1.07 -12.99
C THR A 53 -6.88 -1.78 -12.78
N ASN A 54 -7.17 -2.82 -13.57
CA ASN A 54 -8.40 -3.62 -13.41
C ASN A 54 -8.41 -4.46 -12.11
N GLN A 55 -7.25 -4.99 -11.69
CA GLN A 55 -7.13 -5.71 -10.42
C GLN A 55 -7.32 -4.76 -9.24
N LEU A 56 -6.72 -3.56 -9.31
CA LEU A 56 -6.95 -2.50 -8.32
C LEU A 56 -8.43 -2.13 -8.23
N ALA A 57 -9.09 -1.91 -9.37
CA ALA A 57 -10.53 -1.62 -9.39
C ALA A 57 -11.36 -2.75 -8.73
N GLY A 58 -11.04 -4.02 -9.04
CA GLY A 58 -11.71 -5.17 -8.43
C GLY A 58 -11.45 -5.29 -6.92
N LEU A 59 -10.25 -4.96 -6.44
CA LEU A 59 -9.95 -4.89 -5.01
C LEU A 59 -10.71 -3.76 -4.33
N ARG A 60 -10.73 -2.56 -4.93
CA ARG A 60 -11.46 -1.39 -4.42
C ARG A 60 -12.94 -1.71 -4.20
N GLN A 61 -13.55 -2.40 -5.17
CA GLN A 61 -14.95 -2.83 -5.11
C GLN A 61 -15.17 -3.88 -4.02
N ARG A 62 -14.35 -4.94 -3.94
CA ARG A 62 -14.47 -5.99 -2.90
C ARG A 62 -14.34 -5.43 -1.49
N MET A 63 -13.43 -4.48 -1.30
CA MET A 63 -13.22 -3.79 -0.02
C MET A 63 -14.32 -2.77 0.30
N ARG A 64 -15.21 -2.48 -0.66
CA ARG A 64 -16.21 -1.39 -0.58
C ARG A 64 -15.57 -0.07 -0.17
N LEU A 65 -14.39 0.23 -0.73
CA LEU A 65 -13.56 1.34 -0.28
C LEU A 65 -14.30 2.69 -0.39
N ASP A 66 -15.05 2.89 -1.48
CA ASP A 66 -15.83 4.10 -1.71
C ASP A 66 -16.89 4.32 -0.62
N ASP A 67 -17.64 3.28 -0.27
CA ASP A 67 -18.64 3.33 0.81
C ASP A 67 -18.00 3.69 2.16
N ARG A 68 -16.79 3.15 2.41
CA ARG A 68 -16.05 3.35 3.65
C ARG A 68 -15.48 4.77 3.77
N LEU A 69 -15.07 5.37 2.65
CA LEU A 69 -14.53 6.73 2.59
C LEU A 69 -15.62 7.81 2.45
N ALA A 70 -16.84 7.44 2.06
CA ALA A 70 -17.91 8.39 1.76
C ALA A 70 -18.14 9.42 2.88
N LYS A 71 -18.15 8.99 4.15
CA LYS A 71 -18.35 9.89 5.29
C LYS A 71 -17.25 10.96 5.37
N SER A 72 -15.99 10.57 5.27
CA SER A 72 -14.85 11.50 5.30
C SER A 72 -14.83 12.43 4.09
N LEU A 73 -15.29 11.98 2.92
CA LEU A 73 -15.35 12.82 1.73
C LEU A 73 -16.50 13.83 1.74
N THR A 74 -17.61 13.52 2.39
CA THR A 74 -18.76 14.43 2.46
C THR A 74 -18.49 15.68 3.30
N THR A 75 -17.53 15.62 4.23
CA THR A 75 -17.14 16.77 5.06
C THR A 75 -16.20 17.74 4.36
N LEU A 76 -15.62 17.34 3.23
CA LEU A 76 -14.72 18.16 2.42
C LEU A 76 -15.49 19.16 1.55
N ASP A 77 -14.83 20.29 1.27
CA ASP A 77 -15.29 21.26 0.27
C ASP A 77 -15.49 20.54 -1.08
N PRO A 78 -16.67 20.66 -1.72
CA PRO A 78 -16.91 20.13 -3.05
C PRO A 78 -15.84 20.45 -4.10
N GLN A 79 -15.15 21.60 -4.00
CA GLN A 79 -14.09 22.00 -4.91
C GLN A 79 -12.80 21.19 -4.71
N GLU A 80 -12.55 20.68 -3.50
CA GLU A 80 -11.34 19.90 -3.18
C GLU A 80 -11.53 18.40 -3.42
N ARG A 81 -12.79 17.92 -3.49
CA ARG A 81 -13.09 16.48 -3.66
C ARG A 81 -12.38 15.80 -4.82
N PRO A 82 -12.27 16.40 -6.03
CA PRO A 82 -11.55 15.76 -7.13
C PRO A 82 -10.08 15.49 -6.79
N HIS A 83 -9.42 16.44 -6.13
CA HIS A 83 -8.03 16.29 -5.69
C HIS A 83 -7.87 15.13 -4.69
N TYR A 84 -8.76 15.04 -3.70
CA TYR A 84 -8.76 13.92 -2.76
C TYR A 84 -9.07 12.58 -3.44
N GLN A 85 -9.95 12.55 -4.43
CA GLN A 85 -10.28 11.33 -5.17
C GLN A 85 -9.06 10.77 -5.93
N GLU A 86 -8.31 11.64 -6.60
CA GLU A 86 -7.04 11.27 -7.25
C GLU A 86 -6.06 10.72 -6.21
N ARG A 87 -5.89 11.43 -5.09
CA ARG A 87 -4.96 11.03 -4.03
C ARG A 87 -5.37 9.73 -3.32
N ILE A 88 -6.66 9.45 -3.17
CA ILE A 88 -7.18 8.16 -2.69
C ILE A 88 -6.77 7.05 -3.65
N ALA A 89 -6.88 7.25 -4.96
CA ALA A 89 -6.49 6.24 -5.94
C ALA A 89 -4.99 5.92 -5.83
N ASP A 90 -4.15 6.94 -5.64
CA ASP A 90 -2.72 6.77 -5.44
C ASP A 90 -2.38 6.02 -4.15
N CYS A 91 -2.90 6.48 -3.02
CA CYS A 91 -2.67 5.84 -1.71
C CYS A 91 -3.17 4.40 -1.71
N PHE A 92 -4.30 4.13 -2.36
CA PHE A 92 -4.82 2.78 -2.51
C PHE A 92 -3.87 1.88 -3.32
N ALA A 93 -3.38 2.35 -4.47
CA ALA A 93 -2.41 1.60 -5.26
C ALA A 93 -1.11 1.35 -4.48
N GLN A 94 -0.60 2.34 -3.74
CA GLN A 94 0.58 2.22 -2.89
C GLN A 94 0.38 1.16 -1.79
N ALA A 95 -0.75 1.17 -1.09
CA ALA A 95 -1.07 0.21 -0.05
C ALA A 95 -1.19 -1.23 -0.58
N VAL A 96 -1.81 -1.41 -1.75
CA VAL A 96 -1.92 -2.73 -2.40
C VAL A 96 -0.54 -3.20 -2.89
N CYS A 97 0.27 -2.31 -3.46
CA CYS A 97 1.65 -2.63 -3.84
C CYS A 97 2.50 -3.03 -2.61
N TRP A 98 2.27 -2.40 -1.47
CA TRP A 98 2.90 -2.80 -0.21
C TRP A 98 2.52 -4.23 0.19
N CYS A 99 1.24 -4.60 0.08
CA CYS A 99 0.79 -5.97 0.35
C CYS A 99 1.50 -6.99 -0.56
N LYS A 100 1.62 -6.67 -1.85
CA LYS A 100 2.32 -7.52 -2.82
C LYS A 100 3.82 -7.64 -2.53
N LEU A 101 4.45 -6.53 -2.14
CA LEU A 101 5.83 -6.51 -1.72
C LEU A 101 6.03 -7.40 -0.49
N ASP A 102 5.16 -7.29 0.52
CA ASP A 102 5.26 -8.09 1.74
C ASP A 102 5.24 -9.59 1.45
N LEU A 103 4.28 -10.05 0.62
CA LEU A 103 4.23 -11.44 0.14
C LEU A 103 5.56 -11.87 -0.52
N ARG A 104 6.14 -11.01 -1.35
CA ARG A 104 7.44 -11.30 -1.99
C ARG A 104 8.59 -11.36 -0.99
N LEU A 105 8.59 -10.49 0.02
CA LEU A 105 9.62 -10.48 1.06
C LEU A 105 9.55 -11.71 1.96
N GLN A 106 8.34 -12.21 2.24
CA GLN A 106 8.12 -13.48 2.96
C GLN A 106 8.66 -14.68 2.18
N ALA A 107 8.52 -14.68 0.84
CA ALA A 107 9.12 -15.69 -0.03
C ALA A 107 10.65 -15.56 -0.17
N GLY A 108 11.23 -14.45 0.29
CA GLY A 108 12.65 -14.15 0.22
C GLY A 108 13.04 -13.40 -1.06
N VAL A 109 14.03 -12.54 -0.91
CA VAL A 109 14.59 -11.73 -2.00
C VAL A 109 16.11 -11.71 -1.96
N VAL A 110 16.72 -11.59 -3.14
CA VAL A 110 18.16 -11.36 -3.31
C VAL A 110 18.51 -9.88 -3.15
N GLN A 111 19.76 -9.57 -2.85
CA GLN A 111 20.24 -8.18 -2.69
C GLN A 111 20.54 -7.53 -4.06
N GLU A 112 19.53 -7.49 -4.94
CA GLU A 112 19.61 -6.85 -6.25
C GLU A 112 18.32 -6.07 -6.53
N ASN A 113 18.43 -4.99 -7.33
CA ASN A 113 17.25 -4.28 -7.79
C ASN A 113 16.40 -5.21 -8.66
N GLN A 114 15.10 -5.25 -8.41
CA GLN A 114 14.22 -6.21 -9.07
C GLN A 114 12.82 -5.65 -9.25
N ARG A 115 12.02 -6.40 -10.00
CA ARG A 115 10.65 -6.08 -10.33
C ARG A 115 9.76 -7.26 -9.96
N ILE A 116 8.62 -6.97 -9.35
CA ILE A 116 7.53 -7.92 -9.17
C ILE A 116 6.53 -7.62 -10.27
N HIS A 117 6.43 -8.52 -11.24
CA HIS A 117 5.56 -8.34 -12.41
C HIS A 117 4.08 -8.45 -12.04
N VAL A 118 3.23 -7.91 -12.91
CA VAL A 118 1.77 -7.91 -12.76
C VAL A 118 1.19 -9.30 -12.46
N ASP A 119 1.69 -10.33 -13.12
CA ASP A 119 1.11 -11.69 -13.05
C ASP A 119 1.61 -12.48 -11.82
N GLU A 120 2.72 -12.05 -11.21
CA GLU A 120 3.26 -12.68 -10.00
C GLU A 120 2.37 -12.40 -8.79
N LEU A 121 2.11 -13.44 -7.97
CA LEU A 121 1.40 -13.34 -6.70
C LEU A 121 -0.02 -12.76 -6.79
N SER A 122 -0.64 -12.79 -7.97
CA SER A 122 -1.93 -12.10 -8.20
C SER A 122 -3.06 -12.67 -7.34
N ILE A 123 -3.12 -13.99 -7.15
CA ILE A 123 -4.15 -14.67 -6.35
C ILE A 123 -3.90 -14.44 -4.86
N GLU A 124 -2.65 -14.58 -4.43
CA GLU A 124 -2.23 -14.37 -3.04
C GLU A 124 -2.45 -12.93 -2.62
N LEU A 125 -2.13 -11.98 -3.49
CA LEU A 125 -2.38 -10.55 -3.26
C LEU A 125 -3.87 -10.28 -3.11
N ASP A 126 -4.69 -10.89 -3.94
CA ASP A 126 -6.14 -10.71 -3.87
C ASP A 126 -6.71 -11.11 -2.51
N GLN A 127 -6.20 -12.19 -1.93
CA GLN A 127 -6.58 -12.62 -0.58
C GLN A 127 -5.98 -11.71 0.48
N GLU A 128 -4.69 -11.44 0.40
CA GLU A 128 -3.94 -10.67 1.41
C GLU A 128 -4.44 -9.23 1.53
N ALA A 129 -4.64 -8.55 0.40
CA ALA A 129 -5.15 -7.20 0.38
C ALA A 129 -6.54 -7.14 1.04
N ASN A 130 -7.43 -8.09 0.75
CA ASN A 130 -8.75 -8.16 1.38
C ASN A 130 -8.68 -8.44 2.89
N ASN A 131 -7.77 -9.32 3.33
CA ASN A 131 -7.54 -9.57 4.75
C ASN A 131 -7.04 -8.32 5.49
N ARG A 132 -6.35 -7.43 4.77
CA ARG A 132 -5.79 -6.17 5.26
C ARG A 132 -6.59 -4.93 4.86
N ALA A 133 -7.87 -5.10 4.50
CA ALA A 133 -8.70 -3.98 4.04
C ALA A 133 -8.80 -2.84 5.07
N ASP A 134 -8.78 -3.15 6.36
CA ASP A 134 -8.79 -2.15 7.43
C ASP A 134 -7.46 -1.39 7.54
N ASP A 135 -6.32 -2.08 7.39
CA ASP A 135 -5.00 -1.45 7.34
C ASP A 135 -4.89 -0.53 6.12
N VAL A 136 -5.38 -0.98 4.96
CA VAL A 136 -5.40 -0.19 3.71
C VAL A 136 -6.23 1.07 3.90
N LEU A 137 -7.43 0.96 4.51
CA LEU A 137 -8.25 2.13 4.80
C LEU A 137 -7.54 3.08 5.77
N ALA A 138 -6.98 2.57 6.86
CA ALA A 138 -6.30 3.37 7.87
C ALA A 138 -5.11 4.13 7.27
N TYR A 139 -4.34 3.47 6.39
CA TYR A 139 -3.27 4.09 5.64
C TYR A 139 -3.77 5.25 4.77
N ILE A 140 -4.81 5.03 3.95
CA ILE A 140 -5.37 6.08 3.09
C ILE A 140 -5.87 7.28 3.92
N LEU A 141 -6.59 7.02 5.01
CA LEU A 141 -7.07 8.10 5.87
C LEU A 141 -5.93 8.88 6.53
N GLY A 142 -4.85 8.19 6.94
CA GLY A 142 -3.67 8.83 7.52
C GLY A 142 -2.89 9.66 6.51
N GLU A 143 -2.63 9.14 5.31
CA GLU A 143 -1.90 9.87 4.25
C GLU A 143 -2.65 11.10 3.73
N LEU A 144 -3.97 11.13 3.88
CA LEU A 144 -4.82 12.23 3.44
C LEU A 144 -5.26 13.14 4.58
N ASP A 145 -4.75 12.93 5.80
CA ASP A 145 -5.16 13.66 7.01
C ASP A 145 -6.70 13.67 7.22
N LEU A 146 -7.37 12.59 6.81
CA LEU A 146 -8.82 12.39 6.92
C LEU A 146 -9.22 11.58 8.16
N THR A 147 -8.27 11.32 9.07
CA THR A 147 -8.58 10.68 10.34
C THR A 147 -9.53 11.59 11.13
N PRO A 148 -10.62 11.05 11.70
CA PRO A 148 -11.51 11.85 12.52
C PRO A 148 -10.69 12.45 13.67
N ASP A 149 -10.63 13.77 13.68
CA ASP A 149 -9.91 14.55 14.68
C ASP A 149 -10.38 14.08 16.06
N HIS A 150 -9.50 13.43 16.83
CA HIS A 150 -9.71 13.32 18.26
C HIS A 150 -9.56 14.73 18.78
N SER A 151 -10.67 15.46 18.79
CA SER A 151 -10.79 16.81 19.31
C SER A 151 -10.10 16.82 20.66
N VAL A 152 -8.90 17.38 20.71
CA VAL A 152 -8.24 17.67 21.98
C VAL A 152 -9.19 18.68 22.64
N PRO A 153 -9.74 18.40 23.83
CA PRO A 153 -10.54 19.41 24.49
C PRO A 153 -9.59 20.56 24.80
N SER A 154 -9.81 21.69 24.14
CA SER A 154 -9.21 22.96 24.54
C SER A 154 -9.71 23.26 25.94
N SER A 155 -8.88 22.96 26.94
CA SER A 155 -9.10 23.41 28.31
C SER A 155 -8.98 24.94 28.32
N HIS A 156 -10.11 25.59 28.61
CA HIS A 156 -10.18 26.98 29.06
C HIS A 156 -9.51 27.16 30.43
#